data_AF-A0A0W0S6J5-F1
#
_entry.id   AF-A0A0W0S6J5-F1
#
_cell.length_a   1.000
_cell.length_b   1.000
_cell.length_c   1.000
_cell.angle_alpha   90.00
_cell.angle_beta   90.00
_cell.angle_gamma   90.00
#
_symmetry.space_group_name_H-M   'P 1'
#
loop_
_entity.id
_entity.type
_entity.pdbx_description
1 polymer ?
#
loop_
_entity_poly.entity_id
_entity_poly.type
_entity_poly.pdbx_seq_one_letter_code
_entity_poly.pdbx_strand_id
1 'polypeptide(L)'
;MGFKYVEYDLLSKYIRESIATELKRHKLDEKNLHQALISLSFSHPERAIQCKYLLKVLACLDKSTSHDKTLVLYAAAFYIRDQIFESYQGTVTSFFLSPENSTLYNQLTTSLNLDRENFPDSKNLLEMYEALSGFMHAHVYVGGDSSNGYLDKSKQVFSTQKIKNYKVETVLKDLVKKIACLKLEQIEKAKEQDLKASELGQIEKPKESQLKESDKKIRQNQGFFTPSEVSHPISDTATSKEYMEEVRELVSVQCN
;
A
#
# COMPACT_ATOMS: atom_id res chain seq x y z
N MET A 1 -7.49 13.04 4.80
CA MET A 1 -6.58 12.78 5.93
C MET A 1 -5.37 12.03 5.41
N GLY A 2 -4.20 12.16 6.04
CA GLY A 2 -2.97 11.53 5.58
C GLY A 2 -2.74 10.16 6.20
N PHE A 3 -2.02 9.30 5.49
CA PHE A 3 -1.60 7.98 5.94
C PHE A 3 -0.70 8.06 7.19
N LYS A 4 -0.90 7.13 8.14
CA LYS A 4 -0.18 7.05 9.42
C LYS A 4 0.33 5.64 9.67
N TYR A 5 1.61 5.55 9.97
CA TYR A 5 2.25 4.31 10.40
C TYR A 5 1.84 3.92 11.82
N VAL A 6 1.70 2.62 12.05
CA VAL A 6 1.64 2.03 13.39
C VAL A 6 3.08 1.94 13.94
N GLU A 7 3.28 2.33 15.20
CA GLU A 7 4.59 2.27 15.85
C GLU A 7 5.18 0.86 15.87
N TYR A 8 6.51 0.75 15.78
CA TYR A 8 7.20 -0.53 15.66
C TYR A 8 6.83 -1.54 16.75
N ASP A 9 6.90 -1.14 18.03
CA ASP A 9 6.67 -2.07 19.15
C ASP A 9 5.25 -2.64 19.10
N LEU A 10 4.27 -1.79 18.79
CA LEU A 10 2.88 -2.18 18.68
C LEU A 10 2.64 -3.08 17.46
N LEU A 11 3.14 -2.68 16.29
CA LEU A 11 3.02 -3.45 15.06
C LEU A 11 3.71 -4.82 15.18
N SER A 12 4.87 -4.87 15.83
CA SER A 12 5.61 -6.11 16.06
C SER A 12 4.82 -7.11 16.91
N LYS A 13 4.13 -6.61 17.93
CA LYS A 13 3.24 -7.41 18.77
C LYS A 13 2.04 -7.91 17.96
N TYR A 14 1.38 -7.04 17.21
CA TYR A 14 0.21 -7.41 16.40
C TYR A 14 0.53 -8.42 15.30
N ILE A 15 1.70 -8.32 14.66
CA ILE A 15 2.13 -9.32 13.67
C ILE A 15 2.34 -10.69 14.33
N ARG A 16 2.94 -10.75 15.52
CA ARG A 16 3.11 -12.02 16.25
C ARG A 16 1.75 -12.62 16.66
N GLU A 17 0.83 -11.79 17.11
CA GLU A 17 -0.55 -12.19 17.43
C GLU A 17 -1.33 -12.64 16.20
N SER A 18 -1.13 -11.98 15.06
CA SER A 18 -1.71 -12.37 13.76
C SER A 18 -1.26 -13.76 13.34
N ILE A 19 0.04 -14.04 13.46
CA ILE A 19 0.61 -15.37 13.16
C ILE A 19 0.09 -16.42 14.14
N ALA A 20 0.02 -16.11 15.43
CA ALA A 20 -0.54 -17.01 16.43
C ALA A 20 -2.02 -17.34 16.14
N THR A 21 -2.79 -16.34 15.71
CA THR A 21 -4.20 -16.50 15.33
C THR A 21 -4.37 -17.36 14.07
N GLU A 22 -3.51 -17.17 13.06
CA GLU A 22 -3.47 -18.03 11.87
C GLU A 22 -3.18 -19.49 12.26
N LEU A 23 -2.23 -19.75 13.16
CA LEU A 23 -1.93 -21.10 13.62
C LEU A 23 -3.10 -21.74 14.39
N LYS A 24 -3.75 -20.97 15.28
CA LYS A 24 -4.95 -21.41 16.00
C LYS A 24 -6.08 -21.78 15.06
N ARG A 25 -6.28 -21.01 13.98
CA ARG A 25 -7.30 -21.29 12.95
C ARG A 25 -7.13 -22.69 12.35
N HIS A 26 -5.89 -23.14 12.20
CA HIS A 26 -5.53 -24.48 11.71
C HIS A 26 -5.39 -25.54 12.81
N LYS A 27 -5.80 -25.25 14.05
CA LYS A 27 -5.68 -26.13 15.23
C LYS A 27 -4.24 -26.54 15.54
N LEU A 28 -3.29 -25.63 15.29
CA LEU A 28 -1.88 -25.82 15.60
C LEU A 28 -1.49 -25.09 16.89
N ASP A 29 -0.56 -25.65 17.64
CA ASP A 29 -0.10 -25.08 18.91
C ASP A 29 0.79 -23.84 18.67
N GLU A 30 0.26 -22.65 18.94
CA GLU A 30 0.98 -21.39 18.79
C GLU A 30 2.17 -21.24 19.76
N LYS A 31 2.19 -22.00 20.86
CA LYS A 31 3.29 -21.95 21.83
C LYS A 31 4.53 -22.65 21.31
N ASN A 32 4.35 -23.66 20.45
CA ASN A 32 5.43 -24.33 19.73
C ASN A 32 5.50 -23.86 18.28
N LEU A 33 5.87 -22.59 18.10
CA LEU A 33 5.90 -21.91 16.80
C LEU A 33 6.69 -22.68 15.73
N HIS A 34 7.80 -23.32 16.11
CA HIS A 34 8.62 -24.07 15.16
C HIS A 34 7.88 -25.28 14.59
N GLN A 35 7.33 -26.13 15.45
CA GLN A 35 6.56 -27.30 15.01
C GLN A 35 5.27 -26.90 14.29
N ALA A 36 4.55 -25.91 14.80
CA ALA A 36 3.33 -25.42 14.17
C ALA A 36 3.58 -24.93 12.72
N LEU A 37 4.66 -24.20 12.47
CA LEU A 37 5.02 -23.75 11.11
C LEU A 37 5.57 -24.87 10.21
N ILE A 38 6.03 -25.99 10.77
CA ILE A 38 6.34 -27.20 10.01
C ILE A 38 5.03 -27.87 9.61
N SER A 39 4.13 -28.11 10.57
CA SER A 39 2.81 -28.70 10.32
C SER A 39 1.99 -27.90 9.31
N LEU A 40 1.95 -26.57 9.45
CA LEU A 40 1.27 -25.67 8.51
C LEU A 40 1.85 -25.80 7.09
N SER A 41 3.15 -26.06 6.96
CA SER A 41 3.78 -26.15 5.63
C SER A 41 3.35 -27.37 4.81
N PHE A 42 2.76 -28.39 5.44
CA PHE A 42 2.21 -29.54 4.73
C PHE A 42 0.83 -29.26 4.14
N SER A 43 -0.02 -28.50 4.84
CA SER A 43 -1.39 -28.21 4.41
C SER A 43 -1.52 -26.87 3.67
N HIS A 44 -0.78 -25.85 4.11
CA HIS A 44 -0.83 -24.48 3.61
C HIS A 44 0.60 -23.93 3.40
N PRO A 45 1.34 -24.46 2.41
CA PRO A 45 2.77 -24.16 2.23
C PRO A 45 3.05 -22.67 2.07
N GLU A 46 2.24 -21.94 1.30
CA GLU A 46 2.43 -20.50 1.09
C GLU A 46 2.24 -19.69 2.37
N ARG A 47 1.20 -19.99 3.16
CA ARG A 47 0.95 -19.30 4.44
C ARG A 47 2.06 -19.57 5.44
N ALA A 48 2.58 -20.80 5.49
CA ALA A 48 3.75 -21.12 6.29
C ALA A 48 5.00 -20.34 5.87
N ILE A 49 5.22 -20.14 4.57
CA ILE A 49 6.33 -19.34 4.04
C ILE A 49 6.16 -17.87 4.46
N GLN A 50 4.98 -17.29 4.30
CA GLN A 50 4.69 -15.90 4.66
C GLN A 50 4.86 -15.63 6.16
N CYS A 51 4.35 -16.52 7.03
CA CYS A 51 4.57 -16.43 8.46
C CYS A 51 6.06 -16.53 8.83
N LYS A 52 6.79 -17.48 8.22
CA LYS A 52 8.24 -17.61 8.44
C LYS A 52 8.99 -16.37 7.99
N TYR A 53 8.63 -15.79 6.84
CA TYR A 53 9.21 -14.55 6.33
C TYR A 53 9.02 -13.40 7.33
N LEU A 54 7.79 -13.14 7.79
CA LEU A 54 7.52 -12.08 8.77
C LEU A 54 8.29 -12.27 10.08
N LEU A 55 8.39 -13.51 10.57
CA LEU A 55 9.18 -13.82 11.77
C LEU A 55 10.68 -13.58 11.56
N LYS A 56 11.21 -13.83 10.36
CA LYS A 56 12.60 -13.53 10.02
C LYS A 56 12.86 -12.03 9.95
N VAL A 57 11.95 -11.26 9.34
CA VAL A 57 12.02 -9.79 9.33
C VAL A 57 12.05 -9.26 10.76
N LEU A 58 11.09 -9.68 11.61
CA LEU A 58 11.06 -9.31 13.02
C LEU A 58 12.37 -9.65 13.75
N ALA A 59 12.87 -10.88 13.59
CA ALA A 59 14.09 -11.30 14.27
C ALA A 59 15.34 -10.50 13.85
N CYS A 60 15.38 -9.98 12.63
CA CYS A 60 16.43 -9.06 12.17
C CYS A 60 16.23 -7.66 12.73
N LEU A 61 15.01 -7.13 12.69
CA LEU A 61 14.71 -5.77 13.14
C LEU A 61 14.83 -5.61 14.66
N ASP A 62 14.48 -6.65 15.44
CA ASP A 62 14.64 -6.67 16.90
C ASP A 62 16.11 -6.44 17.31
N LYS A 63 17.06 -6.89 16.49
CA LYS A 63 18.51 -6.75 16.73
C LYS A 63 19.14 -5.52 16.10
N SER A 64 18.43 -4.87 15.16
CA SER A 64 18.92 -3.69 14.47
C SER A 64 18.91 -2.48 15.42
N THR A 65 19.55 -1.38 15.07
CA THR A 65 19.36 -0.06 15.72
C THR A 65 18.87 0.98 14.72
N SER A 66 18.46 0.55 13.52
CA SER A 66 18.03 1.45 12.45
C SER A 66 16.79 2.25 12.86
N HIS A 67 16.75 3.51 12.42
CA HIS A 67 15.56 4.36 12.54
C HIS A 67 14.42 3.91 11.61
N ASP A 68 14.74 3.19 10.53
CA ASP A 68 13.76 2.76 9.51
C ASP A 68 13.03 1.46 9.88
N LYS A 69 13.24 0.93 11.09
CA LYS A 69 12.63 -0.35 11.52
C LYS A 69 11.11 -0.37 11.38
N THR A 70 10.44 0.71 11.76
CA THR A 70 8.98 0.83 11.64
C THR A 70 8.55 0.71 10.19
N LEU A 71 9.21 1.47 9.31
CA LEU A 71 8.91 1.51 7.89
C LEU A 71 9.13 0.15 7.23
N VAL A 72 10.25 -0.50 7.52
CA VAL A 72 10.56 -1.84 6.99
C VAL A 72 9.56 -2.88 7.47
N LEU A 73 9.20 -2.87 8.77
CA LEU A 73 8.23 -3.83 9.31
C LEU A 73 6.85 -3.62 8.69
N TYR A 74 6.42 -2.36 8.57
CA TYR A 74 5.16 -1.99 7.94
C TYR A 74 5.13 -2.43 6.47
N ALA A 75 6.20 -2.14 5.72
CA ALA A 75 6.36 -2.56 4.34
C ALA A 75 6.33 -4.08 4.18
N ALA A 76 7.02 -4.83 5.03
CA ALA A 76 7.02 -6.29 4.99
C ALA A 76 5.62 -6.89 5.25
N ALA A 77 4.90 -6.35 6.24
CA ALA A 77 3.54 -6.78 6.55
C ALA A 77 2.55 -6.41 5.44
N PHE A 78 2.64 -5.19 4.90
CA PHE A 78 1.82 -4.75 3.78
C PHE A 78 2.10 -5.59 2.53
N TYR A 79 3.37 -5.87 2.24
CA TYR A 79 3.78 -6.70 1.12
C TYR A 79 3.17 -8.11 1.19
N ILE A 80 3.16 -8.74 2.36
CA ILE A 80 2.54 -10.05 2.55
C ILE A 80 1.02 -9.98 2.41
N ARG A 81 0.39 -8.92 2.93
CA ARG A 81 -1.05 -8.67 2.73
C ARG A 81 -1.38 -8.58 1.25
N ASP A 82 -0.57 -7.85 0.48
CA ASP A 82 -0.72 -7.67 -0.97
C ASP A 82 -0.55 -9.00 -1.72
N GLN A 83 0.48 -9.79 -1.39
CA GLN A 83 0.65 -11.14 -1.96
C GLN A 83 -0.55 -12.05 -1.69
N ILE A 84 -1.13 -11.99 -0.49
CA ILE A 84 -2.35 -12.76 -0.19
C ILE A 84 -3.50 -12.25 -1.05
N PHE A 85 -3.69 -10.94 -1.15
CA PHE A 85 -4.72 -10.36 -2.00
C PHE A 85 -4.61 -10.82 -3.46
N GLU A 86 -3.43 -10.72 -4.06
CA GLU A 86 -3.14 -11.14 -5.43
C GLU A 86 -3.44 -12.63 -5.64
N SER A 87 -3.11 -13.49 -4.66
CA SER A 87 -3.38 -14.94 -4.75
C SER A 87 -4.88 -15.29 -4.83
N TYR A 88 -5.76 -14.39 -4.37
CA TYR A 88 -7.21 -14.54 -4.49
C TYR A 88 -7.77 -13.93 -5.79
N GLN A 89 -7.04 -13.02 -6.44
CA GLN A 89 -7.41 -12.45 -7.74
C GLN A 89 -7.04 -13.37 -8.92
N GLY A 90 -5.92 -14.09 -8.82
CA GLY A 90 -5.36 -14.92 -9.91
C GLY A 90 -6.12 -16.22 -10.24
N THR A 91 -7.23 -16.52 -9.56
CA THR A 91 -8.05 -17.70 -9.85
C THR A 91 -9.14 -17.40 -10.87
N VAL A 92 -9.41 -18.34 -11.78
CA VAL A 92 -10.47 -18.27 -12.83
C VAL A 92 -11.86 -17.93 -12.25
N THR A 93 -12.05 -18.10 -10.94
CA THR A 93 -13.26 -17.75 -10.18
C THR A 93 -13.03 -16.54 -9.25
N SER A 94 -12.37 -15.47 -9.69
CA SER A 94 -12.08 -14.28 -8.85
C SER A 94 -13.35 -13.67 -8.25
N PHE A 95 -14.51 -13.83 -8.91
CA PHE A 95 -15.82 -13.44 -8.41
C PHE A 95 -16.26 -14.17 -7.11
N PHE A 96 -15.66 -15.32 -6.78
CA PHE A 96 -16.07 -16.17 -5.66
C PHE A 96 -15.09 -16.21 -4.49
N LEU A 97 -13.86 -15.73 -4.66
CA LEU A 97 -12.81 -15.82 -3.64
C LEU A 97 -12.42 -14.43 -3.14
N SER A 98 -13.10 -13.97 -2.09
CA SER A 98 -12.69 -12.76 -1.37
C SER A 98 -11.40 -13.02 -0.56
N PRO A 99 -10.39 -12.12 -0.61
CA PRO A 99 -9.21 -12.20 0.25
C PRO A 99 -9.56 -12.14 1.74
N GLU A 100 -10.74 -11.61 2.08
CA GLU A 100 -11.28 -11.59 3.45
C GLU A 100 -11.57 -13.00 4.00
N ASN A 101 -11.54 -14.03 3.15
CA ASN A 101 -11.56 -15.41 3.62
C ASN A 101 -10.23 -15.86 4.25
N SER A 102 -9.13 -15.14 4.01
CA SER A 102 -7.84 -15.40 4.65
C SER A 102 -7.78 -14.74 6.03
N THR A 103 -7.58 -15.55 7.07
CA THR A 103 -7.42 -15.06 8.44
C THR A 103 -6.20 -14.15 8.54
N LEU A 104 -5.04 -14.56 8.03
CA LEU A 104 -3.84 -13.73 7.98
C LEU A 104 -4.03 -12.39 7.25
N TYR A 105 -4.75 -12.36 6.11
CA TYR A 105 -5.03 -11.11 5.40
C TYR A 105 -5.81 -10.10 6.26
N ASN A 106 -6.87 -10.56 6.92
CA ASN A 106 -7.68 -9.71 7.80
C ASN A 106 -6.87 -9.24 9.00
N GLN A 107 -6.11 -10.14 9.63
CA GLN A 107 -5.28 -9.81 10.79
C GLN A 107 -4.18 -8.79 10.44
N LEU A 108 -3.55 -8.91 9.26
CA LEU A 108 -2.58 -7.92 8.79
C LEU A 108 -3.25 -6.58 8.46
N THR A 109 -4.44 -6.59 7.86
CA THR A 109 -5.22 -5.37 7.59
C THR A 109 -5.51 -4.61 8.89
N THR A 110 -5.95 -5.32 9.93
CA THR A 110 -6.18 -4.73 11.26
C THR A 110 -4.88 -4.29 11.93
N SER A 111 -3.82 -5.10 11.86
CA SER A 111 -2.52 -4.80 12.49
C SER A 111 -1.87 -3.54 11.92
N LEU A 112 -2.07 -3.29 10.62
CA LEU A 112 -1.60 -2.12 9.91
C LEU A 112 -2.54 -0.91 10.05
N ASN A 113 -3.67 -1.06 10.74
CA ASN A 113 -4.71 -0.04 10.88
C ASN A 113 -5.18 0.49 9.51
N LEU A 114 -5.38 -0.41 8.54
CA LEU A 114 -5.79 -0.02 7.19
C LEU A 114 -7.31 0.15 7.12
N ASP A 115 -7.73 1.33 6.68
CA ASP A 115 -9.13 1.64 6.37
C ASP A 115 -9.22 2.59 5.15
N ARG A 116 -10.40 3.14 4.88
CA ARG A 116 -10.60 4.05 3.73
C ARG A 116 -9.85 5.37 3.86
N GLU A 117 -9.59 5.81 5.09
CA GLU A 117 -8.95 7.09 5.40
C GLU A 117 -7.44 6.91 5.66
N ASN A 118 -7.02 5.72 6.05
CA ASN A 118 -5.65 5.33 6.36
C ASN A 118 -5.15 4.20 5.45
N PHE A 119 -4.92 4.56 4.19
CA PHE A 119 -4.33 3.65 3.20
C PHE A 119 -3.10 4.32 2.53
N PRO A 120 -2.00 3.60 2.30
CA PRO A 120 -0.80 4.20 1.70
C PRO A 120 -1.06 4.59 0.25
N ASP A 121 -0.81 5.85 -0.07
CA ASP A 121 -0.79 6.33 -1.46
C ASP A 121 0.49 5.91 -2.20
N SER A 122 0.61 6.28 -3.48
CA SER A 122 1.77 5.94 -4.32
C SER A 122 3.10 6.48 -3.78
N LYS A 123 3.09 7.55 -2.99
CA LYS A 123 4.31 8.10 -2.37
C LYS A 123 4.72 7.26 -1.17
N ASN A 124 3.77 6.94 -0.30
CA ASN A 124 3.99 6.08 0.86
C ASN A 124 4.45 4.68 0.44
N LEU A 125 3.80 4.09 -0.56
CA LEU A 125 4.17 2.77 -1.10
C LEU A 125 5.59 2.75 -1.67
N LEU A 126 6.00 3.83 -2.36
CA LEU A 126 7.36 3.92 -2.90
C LEU A 126 8.38 3.89 -1.76
N GLU A 127 8.19 4.74 -0.75
CA GLU A 127 9.08 4.82 0.41
C GLU A 127 9.15 3.47 1.16
N MET A 128 7.99 2.84 1.38
CA MET A 128 7.88 1.52 2.00
C MET A 128 8.65 0.44 1.24
N TYR A 129 8.44 0.34 -0.08
CA TYR A 129 9.08 -0.70 -0.89
C TYR A 129 10.57 -0.44 -1.11
N GLU A 130 11.02 0.82 -1.20
CA GLU A 130 12.45 1.15 -1.24
C GLU A 130 13.15 0.74 0.07
N ALA A 131 12.56 1.05 1.22
CA ALA A 131 13.09 0.64 2.53
C ALA A 131 13.14 -0.89 2.66
N LEU A 132 12.07 -1.58 2.27
CA LEU A 132 12.04 -3.04 2.28
C LEU A 132 13.07 -3.64 1.31
N SER A 133 13.20 -3.10 0.11
CA SER A 133 14.17 -3.53 -0.87
C SER A 133 15.60 -3.38 -0.34
N GLY A 134 15.94 -2.21 0.20
CA GLY A 134 17.25 -1.97 0.82
C GLY A 134 17.54 -2.93 1.97
N PHE A 135 16.55 -3.15 2.83
CA PHE A 135 16.65 -4.14 3.91
C PHE A 135 16.91 -5.56 3.39
N MET A 136 16.16 -6.00 2.38
CA MET A 136 16.31 -7.34 1.80
C MET A 136 17.67 -7.50 1.12
N HIS A 137 18.13 -6.50 0.36
CA HIS A 137 19.45 -6.50 -0.26
C HIS A 137 20.58 -6.63 0.78
N ALA A 138 20.50 -5.88 1.89
CA ALA A 138 21.48 -5.95 2.97
C ALA A 138 21.58 -7.34 3.65
N HIS A 139 20.52 -8.15 3.57
CA HIS A 139 20.45 -9.49 4.13
C HIS A 139 20.67 -10.62 3.11
N VAL A 140 20.89 -10.28 1.85
CA VAL A 140 21.08 -11.24 0.75
C VAL A 140 22.45 -11.07 0.09
N TYR A 141 22.91 -9.84 -0.13
CA TYR A 141 24.11 -9.54 -0.89
C TYR A 141 25.22 -8.89 -0.05
N VAL A 142 26.47 -9.08 -0.49
CA VAL A 142 27.64 -8.46 0.14
C VAL A 142 27.57 -6.94 -0.02
N GLY A 143 27.57 -6.23 1.11
CA GLY A 143 27.44 -4.77 1.12
C GLY A 143 26.06 -4.26 0.66
N GLY A 144 25.06 -5.13 0.58
CA GLY A 144 23.73 -4.75 0.07
C GLY A 144 23.67 -4.50 -1.43
N ASP A 145 24.69 -4.91 -2.20
CA ASP A 145 24.72 -4.76 -3.65
C ASP A 145 24.87 -6.12 -4.33
N SER A 146 23.93 -6.43 -5.23
CA SER A 146 23.92 -7.64 -6.04
C SER A 146 25.17 -7.82 -6.91
N SER A 147 25.84 -6.72 -7.30
CA SER A 147 27.08 -6.76 -8.10
C SER A 147 28.24 -7.42 -7.34
N ASN A 148 28.24 -7.35 -6.00
CA ASN A 148 29.24 -7.94 -5.12
C ASN A 148 28.97 -9.42 -4.80
N GLY A 149 27.89 -9.98 -5.33
CA GLY A 149 27.48 -11.36 -5.09
C GLY A 149 26.78 -11.57 -3.75
N TYR A 150 26.45 -12.84 -3.49
CA TYR A 150 25.66 -13.27 -2.35
C TYR A 150 26.46 -13.31 -1.04
N LEU A 151 25.81 -13.02 0.08
CA LEU A 151 26.34 -13.34 1.40
C LEU A 151 26.55 -14.85 1.54
N ASP A 152 27.45 -15.24 2.44
CA ASP A 152 27.60 -16.65 2.82
C ASP A 152 26.26 -17.23 3.31
N LYS A 153 25.99 -18.50 2.98
CA LYS A 153 24.73 -19.19 3.29
C LYS A 153 24.41 -19.18 4.78
N SER A 154 25.43 -19.21 5.63
CA SER A 154 25.27 -19.13 7.09
C SER A 154 24.67 -17.80 7.56
N LYS A 155 24.94 -16.70 6.83
CA LYS A 155 24.51 -15.34 7.13
C LYS A 155 23.20 -14.96 6.41
N GLN A 156 22.84 -15.67 5.34
CA GLN A 156 21.60 -15.42 4.61
C GLN A 156 20.37 -15.86 5.41
N VAL A 157 19.71 -14.89 6.04
CA VAL A 157 18.53 -15.10 6.88
C VAL A 157 17.33 -15.63 6.08
N PHE A 158 17.24 -15.21 4.81
CA PHE A 158 16.16 -15.53 3.87
C PHE A 158 16.50 -16.67 2.90
N SER A 159 17.57 -17.44 3.17
CA SER A 159 17.93 -18.57 2.31
C SER A 159 16.88 -19.69 2.34
N THR A 160 16.84 -20.49 1.28
CA THR A 160 16.00 -21.69 1.18
C THR A 160 16.24 -22.71 2.30
N GLN A 161 17.42 -22.70 2.92
CA GLN A 161 17.75 -23.53 4.08
C GLN A 161 17.02 -23.06 5.35
N LYS A 162 16.80 -21.75 5.50
CA LYS A 162 16.13 -21.16 6.67
C LYS A 162 14.62 -21.04 6.47
N ILE A 163 14.18 -20.86 5.22
CA ILE A 163 12.76 -20.86 4.83
C ILE A 163 12.60 -21.79 3.63
N LYS A 164 12.18 -23.03 3.88
CA LYS A 164 12.00 -24.04 2.82
C LYS A 164 11.08 -23.51 1.72
N ASN A 165 11.50 -23.69 0.46
CA ASN A 165 10.80 -23.28 -0.76
C ASN A 165 10.61 -21.76 -0.95
N TYR A 166 11.21 -20.91 -0.09
CA TYR A 166 11.19 -19.46 -0.29
C TYR A 166 12.20 -19.03 -1.35
N LYS A 167 11.74 -18.28 -2.34
CA LYS A 167 12.56 -17.75 -3.44
C LYS A 167 12.78 -16.25 -3.21
N VAL A 168 13.88 -15.91 -2.56
CA VAL A 168 14.18 -14.51 -2.22
C VAL A 168 14.37 -13.65 -3.47
N GLU A 169 14.89 -14.23 -4.55
CA GLU A 169 15.11 -13.56 -5.83
C GLU A 169 13.79 -13.17 -6.50
N THR A 170 12.72 -13.97 -6.29
CA THR A 170 11.38 -13.62 -6.77
C THR A 170 10.86 -12.38 -6.07
N VAL A 171 11.02 -12.31 -4.74
CA VAL A 171 10.63 -11.14 -3.94
C VAL A 171 11.43 -9.90 -4.32
N LEU A 172 12.74 -10.02 -4.48
CA LEU A 172 13.60 -8.90 -4.89
C LEU A 172 13.22 -8.36 -6.28
N LYS A 173 12.98 -9.26 -7.26
CA LYS A 173 12.54 -8.85 -8.60
C LYS A 173 11.17 -8.16 -8.57
N ASP A 174 10.25 -8.69 -7.76
CA ASP A 174 8.92 -8.12 -7.60
C ASP A 174 8.97 -6.71 -6.96
N LEU A 175 9.77 -6.53 -5.89
CA LEU A 175 9.99 -5.22 -5.29
C LEU A 175 10.59 -4.22 -6.28
N VAL A 176 11.58 -4.62 -7.07
CA VAL A 176 12.16 -3.75 -8.12
C VAL A 176 11.11 -3.31 -9.13
N LYS A 177 10.22 -4.22 -9.55
CA LYS A 177 9.11 -3.88 -10.46
C LYS A 177 8.13 -2.91 -9.82
N LYS A 178 7.64 -3.21 -8.61
CA LYS A 178 6.68 -2.34 -7.89
C LYS A 178 7.26 -0.94 -7.67
N ILE A 179 8.54 -0.83 -7.29
CA ILE A 179 9.25 0.46 -7.16
C ILE A 179 9.31 1.20 -8.50
N ALA A 180 9.67 0.53 -9.59
CA ALA A 180 9.76 1.14 -10.91
C ALA A 180 8.40 1.68 -11.39
N CYS A 181 7.32 0.89 -11.23
CA CYS A 181 5.96 1.32 -11.57
C CYS A 181 5.56 2.57 -10.77
N LEU A 182 5.77 2.57 -9.46
CA LEU A 182 5.44 3.72 -8.59
C LEU A 182 6.23 4.98 -8.96
N LYS A 183 7.49 4.84 -9.38
CA LYS A 183 8.28 5.98 -9.88
C LYS A 183 7.71 6.56 -11.17
N LEU A 184 7.28 5.70 -12.09
CA LEU A 184 6.64 6.13 -13.34
C LEU A 184 5.33 6.86 -13.05
N GLU A 185 4.47 6.31 -12.19
CA GLU A 185 3.21 6.94 -11.77
C GLU A 185 3.44 8.35 -11.18
N GLN A 186 4.50 8.53 -10.39
CA GLN A 186 4.83 9.84 -9.83
C GLN A 186 5.25 10.85 -10.89
N ILE A 187 5.99 10.41 -11.91
CA ILE A 187 6.39 11.26 -13.04
C ILE A 187 5.15 11.68 -13.85
N GLU A 188 4.25 10.73 -14.11
CA GLU A 188 3.00 11.00 -14.83
C GLU A 188 2.10 11.97 -14.07
N LYS A 189 1.89 11.75 -12.76
CA LYS A 189 1.14 12.67 -11.89
C LYS A 189 1.76 14.07 -11.87
N ALA A 190 3.08 14.18 -11.81
CA ALA A 190 3.76 15.48 -11.83
C ALA A 190 3.54 16.21 -13.16
N LYS A 191 3.62 15.49 -14.29
CA LYS A 191 3.33 16.04 -15.62
C LYS A 191 1.89 16.51 -15.74
N GLU A 192 0.92 15.73 -15.26
CA GLU A 192 -0.50 16.13 -15.28
C GLU A 192 -0.77 17.38 -14.44
N GLN A 193 -0.12 17.51 -13.29
CA GLN A 193 -0.25 18.69 -12.43
C GLN A 193 0.32 19.95 -13.09
N ASP A 194 1.47 19.84 -13.76
CA ASP A 194 2.09 20.95 -14.49
C ASP A 194 1.23 21.44 -15.67
N LEU A 195 0.63 20.50 -16.41
CA LEU A 195 -0.31 20.81 -17.50
C LEU A 195 -1.57 21.51 -16.98
N LYS A 196 -2.18 21.00 -15.92
CA LYS A 196 -3.37 21.62 -15.29
C LYS A 196 -3.08 23.01 -14.72
N ALA A 197 -1.91 23.20 -14.11
CA ALA A 197 -1.48 24.51 -13.62
C ALA A 197 -1.26 25.51 -14.77
N SER A 198 -0.70 25.04 -15.89
CA SER A 198 -0.49 25.84 -17.09
C SER A 198 -1.79 26.26 -17.79
N GLU A 199 -2.83 25.41 -17.76
CA GLU A 199 -4.16 25.73 -18.29
C GLU A 199 -4.92 26.73 -17.40
N LEU A 200 -4.83 26.60 -16.08
CA LEU A 200 -5.45 27.54 -15.13
C LEU A 200 -4.76 28.91 -15.13
N GLY A 201 -3.44 28.96 -15.34
CA GLY A 201 -2.66 30.20 -15.46
C GLY A 201 -2.94 31.03 -16.73
N GLN A 202 -3.68 30.48 -17.71
CA GLN A 202 -4.10 31.23 -18.90
C GLN A 202 -5.46 31.94 -18.75
N ILE A 203 -6.21 31.70 -17.67
CA ILE A 203 -7.54 32.29 -17.44
C ILE A 203 -7.43 33.67 -16.73
N GLU A 204 -6.30 33.99 -16.09
CA GLU A 204 -6.09 35.25 -15.35
C GLU A 204 -5.17 36.26 -16.07
N LYS A 205 -5.49 36.63 -17.32
CA LYS A 205 -5.04 37.93 -17.85
C LYS A 205 -6.22 38.90 -17.93
N PRO A 206 -6.31 39.90 -17.04
CA PRO A 206 -7.24 41.00 -17.25
C PRO A 206 -6.85 41.74 -18.53
N LYS A 207 -7.80 41.85 -19.47
CA LYS A 207 -7.71 42.81 -20.58
C LYS A 207 -7.86 44.22 -20.01
N GLU A 208 -6.78 44.80 -19.51
CA GLU A 208 -6.73 46.21 -19.16
C GLU A 208 -5.81 46.93 -20.16
N SER A 209 -6.40 47.44 -21.25
CA SER A 209 -5.94 48.68 -21.87
C SER A 209 -6.93 49.14 -22.95
N GLN A 210 -7.19 50.46 -22.93
CA GLN A 210 -7.98 51.28 -23.87
C GLN A 210 -9.49 51.27 -23.57
N LEU A 211 -10.13 52.36 -23.13
CA LEU A 211 -10.10 53.71 -23.71
C LEU A 211 -10.56 54.75 -22.67
N LYS A 212 -9.98 55.95 -22.79
CA LYS A 212 -10.27 57.16 -22.03
C LYS A 212 -11.69 57.70 -22.29
N GLU A 213 -12.31 58.21 -21.21
CA GLU A 213 -12.88 59.56 -21.10
C GLU A 213 -14.04 59.96 -22.03
N SER A 214 -15.29 59.97 -21.50
CA SER A 214 -16.25 61.09 -21.66
C SER A 214 -17.53 60.90 -20.82
N ASP A 215 -17.68 61.82 -19.86
CA ASP A 215 -18.89 62.52 -19.41
C ASP A 215 -20.22 61.82 -19.04
N LYS A 216 -20.52 61.94 -17.72
CA LYS A 216 -21.72 62.57 -17.12
C LYS A 216 -23.08 62.40 -17.83
N LYS A 217 -24.02 61.70 -17.15
CA LYS A 217 -25.24 62.31 -16.55
C LYS A 217 -26.14 61.29 -15.80
N ILE A 218 -26.23 61.51 -14.50
CA ILE A 218 -27.38 61.50 -13.57
C ILE A 218 -28.76 61.09 -14.16
N ARG A 219 -29.40 60.06 -13.56
CA ARG A 219 -30.73 60.06 -12.88
C ARG A 219 -31.21 58.61 -12.65
N GLN A 220 -31.33 58.17 -11.40
CA GLN A 220 -32.60 58.00 -10.68
C GLN A 220 -33.67 57.20 -11.45
N ASN A 221 -33.93 55.96 -11.00
CA ASN A 221 -35.29 55.55 -10.63
C ASN A 221 -35.33 54.23 -9.86
N GLN A 222 -36.23 54.23 -8.88
CA GLN A 222 -36.65 53.15 -8.00
C GLN A 222 -37.40 52.06 -8.76
N GLY A 223 -37.43 50.83 -8.21
CA GLY A 223 -38.35 49.80 -8.68
C GLY A 223 -38.15 48.44 -8.00
N PHE A 224 -39.09 48.10 -7.12
CA PHE A 224 -39.34 46.81 -6.49
C PHE A 224 -39.33 45.60 -7.47
N PHE A 225 -38.95 44.41 -6.98
CA PHE A 225 -39.80 43.19 -6.89
C PHE A 225 -38.96 42.00 -6.38
N THR A 226 -39.45 41.34 -5.33
CA THR A 226 -39.18 39.93 -4.94
C THR A 226 -40.46 39.12 -5.26
N PRO A 227 -40.63 37.80 -4.95
CA PRO A 227 -39.71 36.71 -4.56
C PRO A 227 -40.01 35.42 -5.39
N SER A 228 -39.61 34.25 -4.86
CA SER A 228 -40.14 32.88 -5.07
C SER A 228 -39.25 31.97 -5.94
N GLU A 229 -39.04 30.68 -5.65
CA GLU A 229 -39.48 29.76 -4.59
C GLU A 229 -38.68 28.45 -4.72
N VAL A 230 -38.37 27.81 -3.58
CA VAL A 230 -38.55 26.37 -3.26
C VAL A 230 -37.88 25.30 -4.15
N SER A 231 -36.99 24.48 -3.54
CA SER A 231 -37.27 23.06 -3.20
C SER A 231 -36.01 22.31 -2.72
N HIS A 232 -36.10 21.75 -1.51
CA HIS A 232 -35.50 20.44 -1.16
C HIS A 232 -36.46 19.36 -1.69
N PRO A 233 -36.05 18.11 -2.03
CA PRO A 233 -35.73 17.11 -0.98
C PRO A 233 -34.83 15.90 -1.34
N ILE A 234 -34.40 15.18 -0.28
CA ILE A 234 -34.24 13.71 -0.13
C ILE A 234 -33.16 13.02 -1.00
N SER A 235 -32.06 12.56 -0.39
CA SER A 235 -31.83 11.19 0.13
C SER A 235 -31.89 10.11 -0.95
N ASP A 236 -30.74 9.50 -1.27
CA ASP A 236 -30.70 8.07 -1.57
C ASP A 236 -29.33 7.46 -1.25
N THR A 237 -29.42 6.37 -0.50
CA THR A 237 -28.38 5.39 -0.22
C THR A 237 -28.05 4.58 -1.47
N ALA A 238 -26.76 4.48 -1.83
CA ALA A 238 -26.09 3.31 -2.41
C ALA A 238 -24.93 3.77 -3.30
N THR A 239 -23.69 3.72 -2.81
CA THR A 239 -22.48 3.77 -3.66
C THR A 239 -21.25 3.44 -2.82
N SER A 240 -21.23 2.23 -2.27
CA SER A 240 -20.04 1.68 -1.60
C SER A 240 -19.42 0.49 -2.34
N LYS A 241 -20.04 0.03 -3.43
CA LYS A 241 -19.52 -1.08 -4.25
C LYS A 241 -18.87 -0.60 -5.55
N GLU A 242 -19.46 0.38 -6.25
CA GLU A 242 -18.91 0.88 -7.52
C GLU A 242 -17.54 1.57 -7.39
N TYR A 243 -17.28 2.30 -6.31
CA TYR A 243 -16.01 3.02 -6.16
C TYR A 243 -14.78 2.14 -5.84
N MET A 244 -14.99 0.91 -5.35
CA MET A 244 -13.86 -0.02 -5.11
C MET A 244 -13.46 -0.79 -6.37
N GLU A 245 -14.33 -0.81 -7.38
CA GLU A 245 -14.05 -1.36 -8.72
C GLU A 245 -13.22 -0.34 -9.55
N GLU A 246 -13.53 0.95 -9.42
CA GLU A 246 -12.90 2.01 -10.24
C GLU A 246 -11.42 2.27 -9.87
N VAL A 247 -11.03 2.08 -8.61
CA VAL A 247 -9.62 2.13 -8.19
C VAL A 247 -8.87 0.84 -8.57
N ARG A 248 -9.57 -0.27 -8.85
CA ARG A 248 -9.01 -1.57 -9.25
C ARG A 248 -8.72 -1.68 -10.75
N GLU A 249 -9.51 -1.06 -11.60
CA GLU A 249 -9.29 -1.09 -13.05
C GLU A 249 -8.06 -0.26 -13.48
N LEU A 250 -7.78 0.86 -12.81
CA LEU A 250 -6.62 1.70 -13.17
C LEU A 250 -5.27 1.02 -12.88
N VAL A 251 -5.19 0.13 -11.89
CA VAL A 251 -3.94 -0.60 -11.57
C VAL A 251 -3.76 -1.85 -12.44
N SER A 252 -4.84 -2.41 -12.97
CA SER A 252 -4.79 -3.69 -13.72
C SER A 252 -4.54 -3.53 -15.22
N VAL A 253 -4.77 -2.33 -15.79
CA VAL A 253 -4.72 -2.12 -17.26
C VAL A 253 -3.32 -1.72 -17.76
N GLN A 254 -2.36 -1.35 -16.90
CA GLN A 254 -1.04 -0.86 -17.34
C GLN A 254 0.15 -1.81 -17.11
N CYS A 255 -0.08 -3.06 -16.67
CA CYS A 255 0.99 -4.05 -16.45
C CYS A 255 0.76 -5.36 -17.23
N ASN A 256 0.46 -5.26 -18.52
CA ASN A 256 0.60 -6.36 -19.48
C ASN A 256 1.59 -5.98 -20.59
#